data_AF-A0A954GPR3-F1
#
_entry.id   AF-A0A954GPR3-F1
#
_cell.length_a   1.000
_cell.length_b   1.000
_cell.length_c   1.000
_cell.angle_alpha   90.00
_cell.angle_beta   90.00
_cell.angle_gamma   90.00
#
_symmetry.space_group_name_H-M   'P 1'
#
loop_
_entity.id
_entity.type
_entity.pdbx_description
1 polymer ?
#
loop_
_entity_poly.entity_id
_entity_poly.type
_entity_poly.pdbx_seq_one_letter_code
_entity_poly.pdbx_strand_id
1 'polypeptide(L)'
;MSSPPFRNTLATTLGLLAVTYASNAFAQSGERTPTANSLAVFEQRILPILQSQKPSSCSECHLSGVDLKEYIRPTQTETFASLVAGGLIDVEKPDDSKLLQFISRTPAKPNLVTEKVRRLEYEAFRAWIQAAVSDPKVLNSSAKAEPIGPQIPDEVIRHARQDRVLASFMENIWTEVGRCAACHSPDKKQKQVKEHGEQVSWIKLNDPAATLAYMVEHGIIDPKEPEGSLLLTKPTMQVDHGGGQKMVVGDRSYKQFRRFIDDYAAVVAGKYKSTDELPQVASEVSVVTDIWLKIEGVPESFDKMLLQADLYRQTDSGWSQFRVATSDRPVFGKGRFWQHSLSLTAPRDSKWANEITAQRLPPGRYLIKLYVDRTGKLQRDFTTELDEKDFVGQVEVDSRWPAGYGKTTVVQFPTTR
;
A
#
# COMPACT_ATOMS: atom_id res chain seq x y z
N MET A 1 43.09 -25.30 -39.27
CA MET A 1 42.08 -26.30 -38.84
C MET A 1 40.73 -25.58 -38.88
N SER A 2 40.13 -25.30 -40.04
CA SER A 2 39.60 -26.21 -41.08
C SER A 2 38.33 -26.94 -40.62
N SER A 3 37.18 -26.24 -40.73
CA SER A 3 35.77 -26.62 -41.07
C SER A 3 35.12 -27.89 -40.47
N PRO A 4 33.78 -28.13 -40.56
CA PRO A 4 32.64 -27.31 -41.07
C PRO A 4 31.37 -27.31 -40.15
N PRO A 5 30.27 -26.63 -40.57
CA PRO A 5 28.98 -26.61 -39.88
C PRO A 5 28.00 -27.72 -40.32
N PHE A 6 27.14 -28.19 -39.41
CA PHE A 6 26.05 -29.11 -39.70
C PHE A 6 24.79 -28.36 -40.17
N ARG A 7 24.33 -28.71 -41.37
CA ARG A 7 22.97 -28.47 -41.88
C ARG A 7 22.09 -29.63 -41.45
N ASN A 8 20.87 -29.35 -40.98
CA ASN A 8 19.79 -30.33 -40.97
C ASN A 8 18.58 -29.74 -41.70
N THR A 9 18.28 -30.34 -42.84
CA THR A 9 17.12 -30.12 -43.69
C THR A 9 16.16 -31.26 -43.39
N LEU A 10 14.95 -30.97 -42.89
CA LEU A 10 13.86 -31.93 -42.85
C LEU A 10 12.70 -31.36 -43.67
N ALA A 11 12.54 -31.92 -44.86
CA ALA A 11 11.37 -31.79 -45.70
C ALA A 11 10.20 -32.54 -45.02
N THR A 12 9.07 -31.87 -44.83
CA THR A 12 7.81 -32.54 -44.49
C THR A 12 6.74 -32.09 -45.48
N THR A 13 6.20 -33.10 -46.13
CA THR A 13 5.19 -33.14 -47.19
C THR A 13 3.86 -32.54 -46.70
N LEU A 14 3.38 -31.48 -47.36
CA LEU A 14 1.99 -31.01 -47.20
C LEU A 14 1.08 -31.88 -48.09
N GLY A 15 0.28 -32.74 -47.46
CA GLY A 15 -0.86 -33.38 -48.09
C GLY A 15 -2.07 -32.45 -48.06
N LEU A 16 -2.52 -32.01 -49.24
CA LEU A 16 -3.82 -31.35 -49.43
C LEU A 16 -4.94 -32.36 -49.17
N LEU A 17 -5.74 -32.15 -48.13
CA LEU A 17 -7.04 -32.79 -47.94
C LEU A 17 -8.11 -31.73 -48.18
N ALA A 18 -8.71 -31.77 -49.37
CA ALA A 18 -9.89 -30.98 -49.72
C ALA A 18 -11.10 -31.57 -49.00
N VAL A 19 -11.57 -30.89 -47.96
CA VAL A 19 -12.88 -31.16 -47.34
C VAL A 19 -13.89 -30.20 -47.95
N THR A 20 -14.78 -30.75 -48.78
CA THR A 20 -15.96 -30.06 -49.29
C THR A 20 -17.02 -29.98 -48.20
N TYR A 21 -17.22 -28.81 -47.62
CA TYR A 21 -18.38 -28.53 -46.76
C TYR A 21 -19.57 -28.16 -47.64
N ALA A 22 -20.57 -29.04 -47.68
CA ALA A 22 -21.89 -28.76 -48.21
C ALA A 22 -22.65 -27.85 -47.23
N SER A 23 -22.99 -26.65 -47.70
CA SER A 23 -23.81 -25.69 -46.97
C SER A 23 -25.28 -26.17 -46.94
N ASN A 24 -25.71 -26.76 -45.83
CA ASN A 24 -27.13 -26.91 -45.53
C ASN A 24 -27.62 -25.67 -44.77
N ALA A 25 -28.32 -24.80 -45.50
CA ALA A 25 -29.09 -23.70 -44.93
C ALA A 25 -30.32 -24.28 -44.21
N PHE A 26 -30.21 -24.47 -42.90
CA PHE A 26 -31.37 -24.58 -42.02
C PHE A 26 -31.68 -23.19 -41.46
N ALA A 27 -32.78 -22.62 -41.94
CA ALA A 27 -33.45 -21.50 -41.31
C ALA A 27 -33.91 -21.94 -39.91
N GLN A 28 -33.20 -21.51 -38.86
CA GLN A 28 -33.70 -21.56 -37.49
C GLN A 28 -34.68 -20.40 -37.32
N SER A 29 -35.97 -20.73 -37.45
CA SER A 29 -37.05 -19.99 -36.83
C SER A 29 -36.77 -19.87 -35.34
N GLY A 30 -36.71 -18.63 -34.84
CA GLY A 30 -36.42 -18.31 -33.45
C GLY A 30 -37.40 -18.95 -32.48
N GLU A 31 -36.98 -20.04 -31.87
CA GLU A 31 -37.59 -20.57 -30.66
C GLU A 31 -37.01 -19.76 -29.49
N ARG A 32 -37.78 -18.80 -28.97
CA ARG A 32 -37.47 -18.12 -27.71
C ARG A 32 -37.41 -19.21 -26.65
N THR A 33 -36.21 -19.50 -26.16
CA THR A 33 -35.99 -20.32 -24.96
C THR A 33 -36.92 -19.80 -23.86
N PRO A 34 -37.63 -20.67 -23.11
CA PRO A 34 -38.52 -20.22 -22.05
C PRO A 34 -37.76 -19.25 -21.16
N THR A 35 -38.26 -18.03 -21.02
CA THR A 35 -37.70 -17.02 -20.12
C THR A 35 -37.50 -17.69 -18.77
N ALA A 36 -36.25 -17.95 -18.40
CA ALA A 36 -35.93 -18.55 -17.11
C ALA A 36 -36.62 -17.69 -16.06
N ASN A 37 -37.44 -18.32 -15.22
CA ASN A 37 -38.18 -17.64 -14.16
C ASN A 37 -37.18 -16.79 -13.35
N SER A 38 -37.35 -15.47 -13.37
CA SER A 38 -36.49 -14.48 -12.69
C SER A 38 -36.21 -14.89 -11.24
N LEU A 39 -37.25 -15.38 -10.55
CA LEU A 39 -37.18 -15.86 -9.17
C LEU A 39 -36.27 -17.08 -9.05
N ALA A 40 -36.41 -18.05 -9.94
CA ALA A 40 -35.60 -19.27 -9.91
C ALA A 40 -34.12 -18.94 -10.14
N VAL A 41 -33.80 -18.02 -11.06
CA VAL A 41 -32.41 -17.57 -11.28
C VAL A 41 -31.88 -16.86 -10.03
N PHE A 42 -32.68 -15.99 -9.41
CA PHE A 42 -32.31 -15.30 -8.18
C PHE A 42 -31.99 -16.27 -7.04
N GLU A 43 -32.91 -17.18 -6.71
CA GLU A 43 -32.77 -18.13 -5.61
C GLU A 43 -31.60 -19.09 -5.82
N GLN A 44 -31.37 -19.54 -7.06
CA GLN A 44 -30.34 -20.53 -7.36
C GLN A 44 -28.95 -19.93 -7.55
N ARG A 45 -28.84 -18.67 -7.97
CA ARG A 45 -27.55 -18.09 -8.39
C ARG A 45 -27.15 -16.81 -7.66
N ILE A 46 -28.11 -15.96 -7.26
CA ILE A 46 -27.83 -14.69 -6.58
C ILE A 46 -27.84 -14.86 -5.07
N LEU A 47 -28.89 -15.49 -4.52
CA LEU A 47 -29.03 -15.69 -3.09
C LEU A 47 -27.85 -16.47 -2.45
N PRO A 48 -27.24 -17.47 -3.10
CA PRO A 48 -26.05 -18.12 -2.57
C PRO A 48 -24.84 -17.20 -2.43
N ILE A 49 -24.73 -16.12 -3.24
CA ILE A 49 -23.66 -15.12 -3.10
C ILE A 49 -23.83 -14.37 -1.78
N LEU A 50 -25.07 -13.95 -1.44
CA LEU A 50 -25.39 -13.28 -0.18
C LEU A 50 -25.01 -14.12 1.05
N GLN A 51 -25.18 -15.45 0.95
CA GLN A 51 -24.91 -16.39 2.04
C GLN A 51 -23.44 -16.87 2.08
N SER A 52 -22.66 -16.55 1.05
CA SER A 52 -21.30 -17.04 0.91
C SER A 52 -20.36 -16.38 1.93
N GLN A 53 -19.57 -17.21 2.61
CA GLN A 53 -18.44 -16.75 3.43
C GLN A 53 -17.20 -16.45 2.59
N LYS A 54 -17.21 -16.77 1.29
CA LYS A 54 -16.08 -16.51 0.39
C LYS A 54 -15.99 -15.02 0.03
N PRO A 55 -14.79 -14.51 -0.27
CA PRO A 55 -14.61 -13.19 -0.88
C PRO A 55 -15.33 -13.12 -2.24
N SER A 56 -15.95 -11.98 -2.52
CA SER A 56 -16.56 -11.68 -3.83
C SER A 56 -15.62 -10.85 -4.71
N SER A 57 -15.90 -10.73 -6.01
CA SER A 57 -15.11 -9.89 -6.94
C SER A 57 -14.85 -8.47 -6.43
N CYS A 58 -15.76 -7.87 -5.67
CA CYS A 58 -15.57 -6.54 -5.09
C CYS A 58 -14.39 -6.47 -4.10
N SER A 59 -14.12 -7.56 -3.37
CA SER A 59 -13.01 -7.65 -2.40
C SER A 59 -11.62 -7.72 -3.05
N GLU A 60 -11.53 -7.90 -4.37
CA GLU A 60 -10.25 -7.82 -5.09
C GLU A 60 -9.72 -6.40 -5.19
N CYS A 61 -10.58 -5.39 -5.13
CA CYS A 61 -10.17 -3.98 -5.19
C CYS A 61 -10.24 -3.31 -3.81
N HIS A 62 -11.11 -3.79 -2.92
CA HIS A 62 -11.39 -3.20 -1.61
C HIS A 62 -10.98 -4.15 -0.49
N LEU A 63 -10.15 -3.69 0.44
CA LEU A 63 -9.79 -4.49 1.62
C LEU A 63 -10.92 -4.57 2.65
N SER A 64 -11.80 -3.58 2.66
CA SER A 64 -12.99 -3.55 3.52
C SER A 64 -14.04 -2.57 2.99
N GLY A 65 -15.23 -2.63 3.58
CA GLY A 65 -16.31 -1.67 3.33
C GLY A 65 -17.02 -1.79 1.99
N VAL A 66 -16.62 -2.73 1.12
CA VAL A 66 -17.34 -3.06 -0.12
C VAL A 66 -17.31 -4.57 -0.36
N ASP A 67 -18.49 -5.18 -0.40
CA ASP A 67 -18.68 -6.57 -0.81
C ASP A 67 -19.91 -6.67 -1.74
N LEU A 68 -19.84 -7.53 -2.76
CA LEU A 68 -20.97 -7.82 -3.66
C LEU A 68 -22.24 -8.20 -2.89
N LYS A 69 -22.12 -8.82 -1.72
CA LYS A 69 -23.23 -9.19 -0.84
C LYS A 69 -24.06 -7.99 -0.39
N GLU A 70 -23.43 -6.82 -0.24
CA GLU A 70 -24.10 -5.58 0.17
C GLU A 70 -25.06 -5.05 -0.90
N TYR A 71 -24.96 -5.59 -2.12
CA TYR A 71 -25.81 -5.33 -3.28
C TYR A 71 -26.93 -6.35 -3.46
N ILE A 72 -27.17 -7.22 -2.47
CA ILE A 72 -28.21 -8.26 -2.50
C ILE A 72 -29.11 -8.12 -1.27
N ARG A 73 -30.44 -8.11 -1.48
CA ARG A 73 -31.46 -8.19 -0.43
C ARG A 73 -32.03 -9.61 -0.34
N PRO A 74 -32.78 -9.97 0.73
CA PRO A 74 -33.34 -11.32 0.86
C PRO A 74 -34.29 -11.73 -0.28
N THR A 75 -34.93 -10.77 -0.95
CA THR A 75 -35.86 -11.03 -2.06
C THR A 75 -35.38 -10.43 -3.39
N GLN A 76 -35.81 -11.03 -4.51
CA GLN A 76 -35.47 -10.50 -5.83
C GLN A 76 -36.08 -9.12 -6.09
N THR A 77 -37.29 -8.88 -5.58
CA THR A 77 -38.04 -7.64 -5.79
C THR A 77 -37.34 -6.49 -5.10
N GLU A 78 -36.94 -6.66 -3.83
CA GLU A 78 -36.18 -5.65 -3.09
C GLU A 78 -34.80 -5.43 -3.71
N THR A 79 -34.11 -6.51 -4.11
CA THR A 79 -32.79 -6.40 -4.72
C THR A 79 -32.85 -5.62 -6.03
N PHE A 80 -33.77 -6.00 -6.93
CA PHE A 80 -33.93 -5.36 -8.23
C PHE A 80 -34.33 -3.88 -8.09
N ALA A 81 -35.37 -3.59 -7.31
CA ALA A 81 -35.84 -2.22 -7.09
C ALA A 81 -34.74 -1.33 -6.52
N SER A 82 -33.95 -1.82 -5.57
CA SER A 82 -32.86 -1.04 -4.96
C SER A 82 -31.69 -0.82 -5.92
N LEU A 83 -31.33 -1.82 -6.72
CA LEU A 83 -30.27 -1.69 -7.72
C LEU A 83 -30.67 -0.74 -8.86
N VAL A 84 -31.94 -0.74 -9.28
CA VAL A 84 -32.47 0.24 -10.26
C VAL A 84 -32.48 1.64 -9.65
N ALA A 85 -32.99 1.80 -8.42
CA ALA A 85 -33.02 3.08 -7.72
C ALA A 85 -31.61 3.67 -7.52
N GLY A 86 -30.62 2.81 -7.28
CA GLY A 86 -29.20 3.19 -7.18
C GLY A 86 -28.49 3.42 -8.54
N GLY A 87 -29.18 3.28 -9.67
CA GLY A 87 -28.59 3.40 -11.01
C GLY A 87 -27.53 2.34 -11.33
N LEU A 88 -27.63 1.16 -10.70
CA LEU A 88 -26.71 0.03 -10.89
C LEU A 88 -27.19 -0.96 -11.95
N ILE A 89 -28.50 -1.02 -12.18
CA ILE A 89 -29.15 -1.75 -13.28
C ILE A 89 -29.71 -0.74 -14.29
N ASP A 90 -29.39 -0.96 -15.56
CA ASP A 90 -30.01 -0.27 -16.69
C ASP A 90 -31.16 -1.14 -17.22
N VAL A 91 -32.39 -0.69 -17.07
CA VAL A 91 -33.58 -1.46 -17.49
C VAL A 91 -33.79 -1.45 -19.01
N GLU A 92 -33.24 -0.46 -19.73
CA GLU A 92 -33.32 -0.37 -21.18
C GLU A 92 -32.21 -1.21 -21.84
N LYS A 93 -31.04 -1.24 -21.20
CA LYS A 93 -29.85 -1.98 -21.65
C LYS A 93 -29.31 -2.86 -20.52
N PRO A 94 -30.00 -3.98 -20.19
CA PRO A 94 -29.64 -4.83 -19.04
C PRO A 94 -28.19 -5.31 -19.06
N ASP A 95 -27.63 -5.56 -20.24
CA ASP A 95 -26.23 -5.99 -20.42
C ASP A 95 -25.19 -4.88 -20.15
N ASP A 96 -25.59 -3.61 -20.27
CA ASP A 96 -24.73 -2.45 -20.04
C ASP A 96 -24.77 -1.98 -18.58
N SER A 97 -25.54 -2.64 -17.71
CA SER A 97 -25.71 -2.32 -16.30
C SER A 97 -24.37 -2.10 -15.58
N LYS A 98 -24.28 -1.00 -14.83
CA LYS A 98 -23.08 -0.60 -14.09
C LYS A 98 -22.59 -1.68 -13.11
N LEU A 99 -23.50 -2.44 -12.50
CA LEU A 99 -23.15 -3.57 -11.63
C LEU A 99 -22.34 -4.63 -12.38
N LEU A 100 -22.71 -4.96 -13.62
CA LEU A 100 -21.99 -5.93 -14.45
C LEU A 100 -20.60 -5.41 -14.82
N GLN A 101 -20.49 -4.10 -15.09
CA GLN A 101 -19.20 -3.44 -15.31
C GLN A 101 -18.31 -3.48 -14.05
N PHE A 102 -18.90 -3.40 -12.85
CA PHE A 102 -18.14 -3.50 -11.61
C PHE A 102 -17.65 -4.91 -11.33
N ILE A 103 -18.51 -5.91 -11.49
CA ILE A 103 -18.14 -7.32 -11.31
C ILE A 103 -17.05 -7.74 -12.31
N SER A 104 -17.07 -7.22 -13.55
CA SER A 104 -16.08 -7.58 -14.57
C SER A 104 -14.72 -6.90 -14.39
N ARG A 105 -14.59 -5.89 -13.52
CA ARG A 105 -13.31 -5.23 -13.25
C ARG A 105 -12.30 -6.23 -12.72
N THR A 106 -11.10 -6.18 -13.27
CA THR A 106 -9.99 -7.04 -12.86
C THR A 106 -8.81 -6.15 -12.49
N PRO A 107 -8.23 -6.28 -11.28
CA PRO A 107 -7.00 -5.57 -10.95
C PRO A 107 -5.84 -6.11 -11.79
N ALA A 108 -4.78 -5.31 -11.96
CA ALA A 108 -3.62 -5.71 -12.75
C ALA A 108 -2.93 -7.00 -12.23
N LYS A 109 -3.07 -7.29 -10.94
CA LYS A 109 -2.62 -8.54 -10.30
C LYS A 109 -3.76 -9.12 -9.45
N PRO A 110 -4.49 -10.15 -9.94
CA PRO A 110 -5.54 -10.83 -9.17
C PRO A 110 -4.96 -11.55 -7.94
N ASN A 111 -5.72 -11.63 -6.84
CA ASN A 111 -5.26 -12.27 -5.60
C ASN A 111 -6.22 -13.34 -5.05
N LEU A 112 -7.37 -12.93 -4.51
CA LEU A 112 -8.26 -13.73 -3.65
C LEU A 112 -9.41 -14.35 -4.45
N VAL A 113 -9.78 -13.74 -5.58
CA VAL A 113 -10.89 -14.18 -6.42
C VAL A 113 -10.34 -14.67 -7.75
N THR A 114 -10.59 -15.94 -8.04
CA THR A 114 -10.22 -16.51 -9.34
C THR A 114 -11.07 -15.89 -10.45
N GLU A 115 -10.52 -15.82 -11.66
CA GLU A 115 -11.29 -15.45 -12.87
C GLU A 115 -12.58 -16.29 -13.00
N LYS A 116 -12.54 -17.56 -12.56
CA LYS A 116 -13.70 -18.43 -12.51
C LYS A 116 -14.80 -17.89 -11.59
N VAL A 117 -14.48 -17.42 -10.39
CA VAL A 117 -15.48 -16.86 -9.46
C VAL A 117 -16.08 -15.59 -10.03
N ARG A 118 -15.24 -14.67 -10.54
CA ARG A 118 -15.70 -13.43 -11.18
C ARG A 118 -16.65 -13.70 -12.34
N ARG A 119 -16.29 -14.66 -13.20
CA ARG A 119 -17.13 -15.09 -14.32
C ARG A 119 -18.47 -15.66 -13.83
N LEU A 120 -18.45 -16.51 -12.80
CA LEU A 120 -19.68 -17.07 -12.22
C LEU A 120 -20.59 -15.99 -11.64
N GLU A 121 -20.04 -15.02 -10.91
CA GLU A 121 -20.77 -13.86 -10.38
C GLU A 121 -21.35 -13.03 -11.54
N TYR A 122 -20.54 -12.69 -12.54
CA TYR A 122 -20.97 -11.93 -13.71
C TYR A 122 -22.11 -12.62 -14.46
N GLU A 123 -21.96 -13.92 -14.77
CA GLU A 123 -22.97 -14.70 -15.48
C GLU A 123 -24.25 -14.87 -14.64
N ALA A 124 -24.14 -14.95 -13.31
CA ALA A 124 -25.28 -15.03 -12.41
C ALA A 124 -26.09 -13.73 -12.45
N PHE A 125 -25.43 -12.60 -12.21
CA PHE A 125 -26.06 -11.29 -12.25
C PHE A 125 -26.61 -10.96 -13.63
N ARG A 126 -25.86 -11.22 -14.70
CA ARG A 126 -26.31 -10.94 -16.07
C ARG A 126 -27.59 -11.71 -16.41
N ALA A 127 -27.61 -13.02 -16.16
CA ALA A 127 -28.78 -13.85 -16.44
C ALA A 127 -29.99 -13.43 -15.60
N TRP A 128 -29.77 -13.10 -14.33
CA TRP A 128 -30.84 -12.64 -13.44
C TRP A 128 -31.39 -11.27 -13.87
N ILE A 129 -30.53 -10.29 -14.16
CA ILE A 129 -30.93 -8.94 -14.60
C ILE A 129 -31.78 -9.02 -15.87
N GLN A 130 -31.34 -9.81 -16.87
CA GLN A 130 -32.10 -10.01 -18.11
C GLN A 130 -33.49 -10.62 -17.85
N ALA A 131 -33.56 -11.64 -17.00
CA ALA A 131 -34.82 -12.28 -16.63
C ALA A 131 -35.73 -11.34 -15.82
N ALA A 132 -35.18 -10.56 -14.89
CA ALA A 132 -35.89 -9.63 -14.04
C ALA A 132 -36.48 -8.44 -14.82
N VAL A 133 -35.72 -7.86 -15.76
CA VAL A 133 -36.22 -6.81 -16.67
C VAL A 133 -37.37 -7.34 -17.55
N SER A 134 -37.33 -8.62 -17.91
CA SER A 134 -38.38 -9.27 -18.71
C SER A 134 -39.61 -9.69 -17.90
N ASP A 135 -39.56 -9.59 -16.56
CA ASP A 135 -40.66 -9.95 -15.66
C ASP A 135 -41.45 -8.69 -15.26
N PRO A 136 -42.70 -8.51 -15.73
CA PRO A 136 -43.49 -7.33 -15.42
C PRO A 136 -43.73 -7.12 -13.92
N LYS A 137 -43.74 -8.19 -13.10
CA LYS A 137 -43.94 -8.05 -11.65
C LYS A 137 -42.70 -7.46 -10.98
N VAL A 138 -41.52 -7.85 -11.42
CA VAL A 138 -40.24 -7.35 -10.90
C VAL A 138 -39.95 -5.96 -11.46
N LEU A 139 -40.14 -5.76 -12.76
CA LEU A 139 -39.92 -4.47 -13.41
C LEU A 139 -40.79 -3.35 -12.84
N ASN A 140 -42.07 -3.63 -12.58
CA ASN A 140 -43.01 -2.65 -12.01
C ASN A 140 -42.96 -2.57 -10.47
N SER A 141 -42.02 -3.27 -9.84
CA SER A 141 -41.88 -3.20 -8.39
C SER A 141 -41.30 -1.84 -7.98
N SER A 142 -42.18 -0.89 -7.71
CA SER A 142 -41.86 0.46 -7.25
C SER A 142 -41.65 0.54 -5.74
N ALA A 143 -41.15 -0.53 -5.12
CA ALA A 143 -40.86 -0.52 -3.69
C ALA A 143 -40.04 0.75 -3.39
N LYS A 144 -40.40 1.48 -2.32
CA LYS A 144 -39.60 2.59 -1.78
C LYS A 144 -38.23 2.03 -1.44
N ALA A 145 -37.36 2.00 -2.43
CA ALA A 145 -36.17 1.19 -2.36
C ALA A 145 -35.11 2.04 -1.67
N GLU A 146 -34.82 1.66 -0.44
CA GLU A 146 -33.68 2.19 0.28
C GLU A 146 -32.41 1.96 -0.55
N PRO A 147 -31.48 2.94 -0.57
CA PRO A 147 -30.20 2.76 -1.24
C PRO A 147 -29.54 1.43 -0.86
N ILE A 148 -29.00 0.72 -1.86
CA ILE A 148 -28.32 -0.56 -1.69
C ILE A 148 -26.82 -0.41 -1.97
N GLY A 149 -26.01 -1.23 -1.31
CA GLY A 149 -24.57 -1.13 -1.29
C GLY A 149 -24.01 -0.62 0.04
N PRO A 150 -22.70 -0.33 0.10
CA PRO A 150 -22.04 0.23 1.27
C PRO A 150 -22.75 1.46 1.79
N GLN A 151 -23.02 1.49 3.10
CA GLN A 151 -23.64 2.64 3.79
C GLN A 151 -22.58 3.56 4.42
N ILE A 152 -21.37 3.56 3.87
CA ILE A 152 -20.23 4.35 4.32
C ILE A 152 -19.86 5.39 3.26
N PRO A 153 -19.26 6.53 3.64
CA PRO A 153 -18.87 7.55 2.67
C PRO A 153 -17.89 7.04 1.61
N ASP A 154 -17.98 7.57 0.40
CA ASP A 154 -17.08 7.23 -0.70
C ASP A 154 -15.60 7.47 -0.35
N GLU A 155 -15.30 8.46 0.48
CA GLU A 155 -13.95 8.72 1.00
C GLU A 155 -13.40 7.52 1.77
N VAL A 156 -14.22 6.90 2.61
CA VAL A 156 -13.85 5.71 3.40
C VAL A 156 -13.64 4.51 2.48
N ILE A 157 -14.57 4.30 1.52
CA ILE A 157 -14.43 3.27 0.49
C ILE A 157 -13.14 3.45 -0.29
N ARG A 158 -12.82 4.69 -0.68
CA ARG A 158 -11.60 5.04 -1.43
C ARG A 158 -10.36 4.77 -0.60
N HIS A 159 -10.35 5.12 0.69
CA HIS A 159 -9.25 4.88 1.61
C HIS A 159 -8.93 3.39 1.75
N ALA A 160 -9.97 2.55 1.85
CA ALA A 160 -9.84 1.10 1.98
C ALA A 160 -9.46 0.35 0.68
N ARG A 161 -9.29 1.05 -0.45
CA ARG A 161 -8.88 0.41 -1.71
C ARG A 161 -7.44 -0.07 -1.65
N GLN A 162 -7.17 -1.23 -2.27
CA GLN A 162 -5.85 -1.84 -2.29
C GLN A 162 -4.77 -0.94 -2.88
N ASP A 163 -5.07 -0.14 -3.91
CA ASP A 163 -4.11 0.79 -4.52
C ASP A 163 -3.75 1.94 -3.58
N ARG A 164 -4.69 2.41 -2.75
CA ARG A 164 -4.44 3.45 -1.73
C ARG A 164 -3.64 2.89 -0.56
N VAL A 165 -3.98 1.70 -0.09
CA VAL A 165 -3.21 1.00 0.93
C VAL A 165 -1.78 0.73 0.45
N LEU A 166 -1.61 0.30 -0.81
CA LEU A 166 -0.29 0.10 -1.39
C LEU A 166 0.51 1.41 -1.50
N ALA A 167 -0.14 2.52 -1.89
CA ALA A 167 0.52 3.82 -1.90
C ALA A 167 0.97 4.23 -0.49
N SER A 168 0.15 4.00 0.54
CA SER A 168 0.51 4.24 1.94
C SER A 168 1.68 3.36 2.40
N PHE A 169 1.68 2.07 2.04
CA PHE A 169 2.81 1.17 2.28
C PHE A 169 4.10 1.68 1.62
N MET A 170 3.99 2.15 0.38
CA MET A 170 5.12 2.67 -0.36
C MET A 170 5.72 3.90 0.31
N GLU A 171 4.88 4.81 0.77
CA GLU A 171 5.30 6.05 1.41
C GLU A 171 5.96 5.81 2.79
N ASN A 172 5.35 4.95 3.62
CA ASN A 172 5.72 4.80 5.02
C ASN A 172 6.72 3.66 5.30
N ILE A 173 6.72 2.60 4.50
CA ILE A 173 7.61 1.43 4.70
C ILE A 173 8.63 1.33 3.58
N TRP A 174 8.17 1.38 2.32
CA TRP A 174 9.02 1.05 1.17
C TRP A 174 10.14 2.07 0.93
N THR A 175 9.93 3.35 1.28
CA THR A 175 10.98 4.38 1.24
C THR A 175 12.20 4.01 2.08
N GLU A 176 12.04 3.15 3.09
CA GLU A 176 13.11 2.70 3.98
C GLU A 176 13.63 1.29 3.65
N VAL A 177 13.08 0.63 2.62
CA VAL A 177 13.33 -0.79 2.29
C VAL A 177 14.82 -1.09 2.12
N GLY A 178 15.63 -0.12 1.68
CA GLY A 178 17.07 -0.25 1.52
C GLY A 178 17.80 -0.69 2.80
N ARG A 179 17.31 -0.27 3.98
CA ARG A 179 17.87 -0.62 5.30
C ARG A 179 17.65 -2.11 5.63
N CYS A 180 16.57 -2.69 5.13
CA CYS A 180 16.14 -4.06 5.40
C CYS A 180 16.60 -5.03 4.30
N ALA A 181 16.57 -4.58 3.04
CA ALA A 181 16.87 -5.39 1.85
C ALA A 181 18.27 -5.97 1.84
N ALA A 182 19.24 -5.35 2.51
CA ALA A 182 20.58 -5.91 2.63
C ALA A 182 20.64 -7.26 3.37
N CYS A 183 19.62 -7.58 4.19
CA CYS A 183 19.51 -8.86 4.89
C CYS A 183 18.28 -9.68 4.47
N HIS A 184 17.20 -9.02 4.07
CA HIS A 184 15.90 -9.66 3.83
C HIS A 184 15.51 -9.80 2.35
N SER A 185 16.43 -9.55 1.42
CA SER A 185 16.24 -9.82 0.00
C SER A 185 17.07 -11.04 -0.43
N PRO A 186 16.46 -12.03 -1.12
CA PRO A 186 17.18 -13.22 -1.58
C PRO A 186 18.29 -12.86 -2.57
N ASP A 187 18.08 -11.81 -3.38
CA ASP A 187 19.03 -11.32 -4.38
C ASP A 187 20.31 -10.74 -3.76
N LYS A 188 20.25 -10.32 -2.49
CA LYS A 188 21.37 -9.64 -1.82
C LYS A 188 22.15 -10.52 -0.86
N LYS A 189 21.59 -11.64 -0.35
CA LYS A 189 22.30 -12.52 0.60
C LYS A 189 21.86 -13.99 0.60
N GLN A 190 22.38 -14.76 -0.36
CA GLN A 190 22.32 -16.24 -0.32
C GLN A 190 22.89 -16.84 0.99
N LYS A 191 23.86 -16.17 1.62
CA LYS A 191 24.44 -16.63 2.89
C LYS A 191 23.44 -16.63 4.05
N GLN A 192 22.63 -15.58 4.20
CA GLN A 192 21.62 -15.51 5.26
C GLN A 192 20.52 -16.56 5.05
N VAL A 193 20.11 -16.76 3.79
CA VAL A 193 19.17 -17.83 3.44
C VAL A 193 19.73 -19.20 3.77
N LYS A 194 21.04 -19.43 3.51
CA LYS A 194 21.70 -20.69 3.87
C LYS A 194 21.75 -20.93 5.39
N GLU A 195 21.95 -19.88 6.19
CA GLU A 195 22.10 -19.97 7.64
C GLU A 195 20.76 -20.02 8.38
N HIS A 196 19.74 -19.33 7.87
CA HIS A 196 18.48 -19.10 8.58
C HIS A 196 17.23 -19.52 7.79
N GLY A 197 17.38 -20.07 6.58
CA GLY A 197 16.28 -20.50 5.72
C GLY A 197 15.63 -19.38 4.89
N GLU A 198 14.71 -19.73 4.00
CA GLU A 198 14.05 -18.78 3.08
C GLU A 198 13.16 -17.76 3.79
N GLN A 199 12.69 -18.07 5.01
CA GLN A 199 11.80 -17.21 5.78
C GLN A 199 12.42 -15.85 6.18
N VAL A 200 13.76 -15.72 6.14
CA VAL A 200 14.41 -14.43 6.35
C VAL A 200 14.31 -13.51 5.13
N SER A 201 13.95 -14.04 3.96
CA SER A 201 13.90 -13.33 2.68
C SER A 201 12.48 -12.94 2.29
N TRP A 202 11.93 -11.94 2.97
CA TRP A 202 10.57 -11.48 2.75
C TRP A 202 10.44 -10.27 1.81
N ILE A 203 11.56 -9.66 1.40
CA ILE A 203 11.56 -8.53 0.46
C ILE A 203 11.70 -9.03 -0.97
N LYS A 204 10.65 -8.81 -1.76
CA LYS A 204 10.67 -9.00 -3.22
C LYS A 204 11.06 -7.68 -3.88
N LEU A 205 12.31 -7.55 -4.30
CA LEU A 205 12.82 -6.30 -4.88
C LEU A 205 11.96 -5.88 -6.08
N ASN A 206 11.69 -4.57 -6.16
CA ASN A 206 10.86 -3.95 -7.19
C ASN A 206 9.37 -4.38 -7.21
N ASP A 207 8.91 -5.16 -6.23
CA ASP A 207 7.49 -5.53 -6.09
C ASP A 207 6.97 -5.23 -4.67
N PRO A 208 6.64 -3.96 -4.37
CA PRO A 208 6.11 -3.57 -3.06
C PRO A 208 4.80 -4.29 -2.73
N ALA A 209 3.96 -4.56 -3.72
CA ALA A 209 2.69 -5.27 -3.52
C ALA A 209 2.94 -6.72 -3.07
N ALA A 210 3.84 -7.43 -3.76
CA ALA A 210 4.16 -8.80 -3.40
C ALA A 210 4.93 -8.90 -2.07
N THR A 211 5.67 -7.85 -1.69
CA THR A 211 6.31 -7.75 -0.37
C THR A 211 5.27 -7.54 0.73
N LEU A 212 4.34 -6.60 0.57
CA LEU A 212 3.25 -6.37 1.54
C LEU A 212 2.41 -7.64 1.74
N ALA A 213 2.02 -8.31 0.65
CA ALA A 213 1.26 -9.56 0.73
C ALA A 213 2.01 -10.63 1.54
N TYR A 214 3.31 -10.81 1.27
CA TYR A 214 4.14 -11.76 2.01
C TYR A 214 4.20 -11.41 3.50
N MET A 215 4.42 -10.12 3.83
CA MET A 215 4.51 -9.66 5.22
C MET A 215 3.26 -9.99 6.02
N VAL A 216 2.09 -9.78 5.43
CA VAL A 216 0.80 -10.08 6.09
C VAL A 216 0.59 -11.58 6.20
N GLU A 217 0.81 -12.34 5.13
CA GLU A 217 0.64 -13.80 5.09
C GLU A 217 1.50 -14.52 6.14
N HIS A 218 2.70 -14.01 6.41
CA HIS A 218 3.67 -14.63 7.31
C HIS A 218 3.72 -13.96 8.70
N GLY A 219 2.75 -13.12 9.05
CA GLY A 219 2.66 -12.48 10.38
C GLY A 219 3.81 -11.51 10.69
N ILE A 220 4.49 -10.99 9.67
CA ILE A 220 5.46 -9.91 9.83
C ILE A 220 4.73 -8.61 10.18
N ILE A 221 3.57 -8.40 9.55
CA ILE A 221 2.56 -7.43 9.95
C ILE A 221 1.39 -8.23 10.51
N ASP A 222 1.04 -7.97 11.77
CA ASP A 222 -0.13 -8.55 12.43
C ASP A 222 -1.23 -7.49 12.55
N PRO A 223 -2.30 -7.54 11.73
CA PRO A 223 -3.39 -6.57 11.81
C PRO A 223 -4.29 -6.76 13.04
N LYS A 224 -4.17 -7.87 13.78
CA LYS A 224 -4.93 -8.10 15.01
C LYS A 224 -4.20 -7.55 16.24
N GLU A 225 -2.87 -7.60 16.21
CA GLU A 225 -1.99 -7.02 17.23
C GLU A 225 -0.94 -6.10 16.56
N PRO A 226 -1.33 -4.92 16.08
CA PRO A 226 -0.48 -4.00 15.31
C PRO A 226 0.89 -3.75 15.95
N GLU A 227 0.91 -3.47 17.26
CA GLU A 227 2.10 -3.26 18.07
C GLU A 227 3.01 -4.49 18.20
N GLY A 228 2.43 -5.70 18.10
CA GLY A 228 3.12 -6.98 18.16
C GLY A 228 3.79 -7.38 16.83
N SER A 229 3.53 -6.63 15.75
CA SER A 229 4.09 -6.90 14.42
C SER A 229 5.61 -7.05 14.47
N LEU A 230 6.14 -8.15 13.90
CA LEU A 230 7.59 -8.38 13.83
C LEU A 230 8.33 -7.29 13.06
N LEU A 231 7.64 -6.58 12.15
CA LEU A 231 8.16 -5.40 11.45
C LEU A 231 8.54 -4.25 12.40
N LEU A 232 7.99 -4.22 13.61
CA LEU A 232 8.30 -3.25 14.66
C LEU A 232 9.21 -3.85 15.73
N THR A 233 8.84 -5.01 16.26
CA THR A 233 9.46 -5.58 17.46
C THR A 233 10.89 -6.06 17.22
N LYS A 234 11.20 -6.58 16.02
CA LYS A 234 12.58 -6.98 15.65
C LYS A 234 13.49 -5.75 15.47
N PRO A 235 13.18 -4.77 14.59
CA PRO A 235 14.01 -3.58 14.42
C PRO A 235 14.27 -2.78 15.70
N THR A 236 13.32 -2.80 16.65
CA THR A 236 13.44 -2.12 17.95
C THR A 236 14.09 -2.96 19.05
N MET A 237 14.44 -4.23 18.77
CA MET A 237 15.02 -5.20 19.71
C MET A 237 14.11 -5.57 20.89
N GLN A 238 12.79 -5.48 20.72
CA GLN A 238 11.82 -6.03 21.68
C GLN A 238 11.78 -7.56 21.61
N VAL A 239 12.13 -8.12 20.46
CA VAL A 239 12.45 -9.54 20.26
C VAL A 239 13.78 -9.67 19.51
N ASP A 240 14.37 -10.87 19.51
CA ASP A 240 15.65 -11.07 18.83
C ASP A 240 15.53 -10.86 17.30
N HIS A 241 16.45 -10.06 16.77
CA HIS A 241 16.54 -9.72 15.36
C HIS A 241 17.76 -10.34 14.67
N GLY A 242 18.83 -10.65 15.40
CA GLY A 242 20.13 -11.06 14.84
C GLY A 242 20.89 -9.98 14.04
N GLY A 243 20.18 -9.03 13.41
CA GLY A 243 20.75 -7.91 12.64
C GLY A 243 21.06 -6.65 13.47
N GLY A 244 20.83 -6.69 14.78
CA GLY A 244 20.92 -5.56 15.70
C GLY A 244 19.79 -4.54 15.54
N GLN A 245 19.77 -3.53 16.41
CA GLN A 245 18.75 -2.48 16.41
C GLN A 245 18.84 -1.64 15.13
N LYS A 246 17.69 -1.43 14.47
CA LYS A 246 17.57 -0.63 13.23
C LYS A 246 16.82 0.67 13.44
N MET A 247 15.92 0.70 14.42
CA MET A 247 15.15 1.86 14.84
C MET A 247 14.90 1.78 16.35
N VAL A 248 14.44 2.86 16.96
CA VAL A 248 14.01 2.93 18.35
C VAL A 248 12.58 3.46 18.43
N VAL A 249 11.87 3.08 19.49
CA VAL A 249 10.53 3.61 19.74
C VAL A 249 10.61 5.15 19.80
N GLY A 250 9.79 5.79 18.98
CA GLY A 250 9.70 7.25 18.90
C GLY A 250 10.60 7.90 17.85
N ASP A 251 11.50 7.16 17.19
CA ASP A 251 12.18 7.71 16.01
C ASP A 251 11.25 7.76 14.78
N ARG A 252 11.67 8.52 13.77
CA ARG A 252 10.88 8.78 12.57
C ARG A 252 10.51 7.49 11.84
N SER A 253 11.44 6.54 11.71
CA SER A 253 11.20 5.26 11.05
C SER A 253 10.12 4.46 11.78
N TYR A 254 10.19 4.39 13.11
CA TYR A 254 9.17 3.74 13.95
C TYR A 254 7.81 4.42 13.79
N LYS A 255 7.75 5.76 13.84
CA LYS A 255 6.48 6.50 13.66
C LYS A 255 5.86 6.25 12.27
N GLN A 256 6.67 6.21 11.21
CA GLN A 256 6.19 5.91 9.87
C GLN A 256 5.65 4.48 9.78
N PHE A 257 6.37 3.52 10.36
CA PHE A 257 5.94 2.12 10.34
C PHE A 257 4.63 1.94 11.11
N ARG A 258 4.52 2.55 12.30
CA ARG A 258 3.28 2.58 13.08
C ARG A 258 2.12 3.20 12.30
N ARG A 259 2.34 4.33 11.63
CA ARG A 259 1.28 4.98 10.82
C ARG A 259 0.68 4.03 9.80
N PHE A 260 1.52 3.28 9.07
CA PHE A 260 1.02 2.31 8.10
C PHE A 260 0.37 1.10 8.75
N ILE A 261 1.02 0.48 9.74
CA ILE A 261 0.54 -0.76 10.36
C ILE A 261 -0.79 -0.53 11.09
N ASP A 262 -0.91 0.57 11.84
CA ASP A 262 -2.12 0.92 12.58
C ASP A 262 -3.29 1.25 11.62
N ASP A 263 -3.02 1.99 10.53
CA ASP A 263 -4.01 2.28 9.46
C ASP A 263 -4.42 1.01 8.71
N TYR A 264 -3.46 0.17 8.31
CA TYR A 264 -3.73 -1.11 7.64
C TYR A 264 -4.62 -2.01 8.49
N ALA A 265 -4.31 -2.13 9.78
CA ALA A 265 -5.12 -2.89 10.73
C ALA A 265 -6.55 -2.33 10.84
N ALA A 266 -6.70 -1.01 10.94
CA ALA A 266 -8.00 -0.35 10.99
C ALA A 266 -8.82 -0.55 9.70
N VAL A 267 -8.16 -0.48 8.52
CA VAL A 267 -8.77 -0.79 7.23
C VAL A 267 -9.24 -2.24 7.20
N VAL A 268 -8.39 -3.22 7.51
CA VAL A 268 -8.75 -4.64 7.47
C VAL A 268 -9.87 -4.98 8.45
N ALA A 269 -9.88 -4.35 9.63
CA ALA A 269 -10.94 -4.50 10.63
C ALA A 269 -12.24 -3.75 10.24
N GLY A 270 -12.26 -2.99 9.15
CA GLY A 270 -13.39 -2.16 8.74
C GLY A 270 -13.76 -1.12 9.79
N LYS A 271 -12.78 -0.59 10.51
CA LYS A 271 -12.98 0.30 11.67
C LYS A 271 -13.57 1.65 11.27
N TYR A 272 -13.16 2.18 10.12
CA TYR A 272 -13.63 3.48 9.62
C TYR A 272 -15.08 3.39 9.11
N LYS A 273 -15.94 4.25 9.63
CA LYS A 273 -17.36 4.41 9.30
C LYS A 273 -17.67 5.80 8.74
N SER A 274 -16.86 6.80 9.05
CA SER A 274 -17.02 8.17 8.57
C SER A 274 -15.68 8.81 8.18
N THR A 275 -15.75 9.91 7.42
CA THR A 275 -14.58 10.60 6.89
C THR A 275 -13.70 11.23 7.98
N ASP A 276 -14.29 11.64 9.11
CA ASP A 276 -13.57 12.22 10.26
C ASP A 276 -12.77 11.19 11.07
N GLU A 277 -13.08 9.89 10.91
CA GLU A 277 -12.30 8.82 11.53
C GLU A 277 -11.05 8.45 10.72
N LEU A 278 -10.95 8.88 9.45
CA LEU A 278 -9.81 8.59 8.59
C LEU A 278 -8.53 9.24 9.15
N PRO A 279 -7.37 8.56 9.02
CA PRO A 279 -6.12 9.14 9.47
C PRO A 279 -5.81 10.40 8.65
N GLN A 280 -5.29 11.42 9.33
CA GLN A 280 -4.85 12.63 8.63
C GLN A 280 -3.69 12.31 7.69
N VAL A 281 -3.80 12.77 6.45
CA VAL A 281 -2.71 12.69 5.48
C VAL A 281 -1.55 13.54 6.01
N ALA A 282 -0.35 12.95 6.05
CA ALA A 282 0.82 13.67 6.52
C ALA A 282 1.08 14.91 5.64
N SER A 283 1.23 16.08 6.27
CA SER A 283 1.53 17.33 5.59
C SER A 283 2.96 17.38 5.02
N GLU A 284 3.83 16.47 5.46
CA GLU A 284 5.21 16.33 5.01
C GLU A 284 5.39 14.99 4.28
N VAL A 285 6.09 15.03 3.15
CA VAL A 285 6.61 13.84 2.45
C VAL A 285 8.11 13.70 2.70
N SER A 286 8.63 12.48 2.59
CA SER A 286 10.04 12.25 2.85
C SER A 286 10.64 11.10 2.06
N VAL A 287 11.93 11.22 1.74
CA VAL A 287 12.70 10.21 0.99
C VAL A 287 14.03 9.97 1.70
N VAL A 288 14.34 8.71 1.99
CA VAL A 288 15.63 8.31 2.58
C VAL A 288 16.74 8.49 1.55
N THR A 289 17.88 9.02 1.98
CA THR A 289 19.06 9.19 1.11
C THR A 289 20.29 8.47 1.64
N ASP A 290 21.34 8.44 0.83
CA ASP A 290 22.69 8.05 1.22
C ASP A 290 23.55 9.28 1.59
N ILE A 291 22.94 10.41 1.96
CA ILE A 291 23.65 11.57 2.47
C ILE A 291 23.86 11.37 3.97
N TRP A 292 25.11 11.39 4.42
CA TRP A 292 25.45 11.14 5.83
C TRP A 292 25.86 12.42 6.55
N LEU A 293 25.36 12.56 7.78
CA LEU A 293 25.72 13.63 8.72
C LEU A 293 26.32 13.01 9.97
N LYS A 294 27.43 13.57 10.44
CA LYS A 294 28.05 13.29 11.74
C LYS A 294 28.16 14.60 12.53
N ILE A 295 27.75 14.53 13.79
CA ILE A 295 27.89 15.60 14.77
C ILE A 295 28.87 15.11 15.82
N GLU A 296 30.01 15.77 15.95
CA GLU A 296 31.05 15.46 16.94
C GLU A 296 30.94 16.34 18.17
N GLY A 297 31.51 15.90 19.29
CA GLY A 297 31.48 16.67 20.54
C GLY A 297 30.13 16.67 21.25
N VAL A 298 29.21 15.77 20.88
CA VAL A 298 27.90 15.63 21.55
C VAL A 298 28.13 15.27 23.03
N PRO A 299 27.51 15.96 24.00
CA PRO A 299 27.68 15.68 25.42
C PRO A 299 27.37 14.21 25.77
N GLU A 300 28.23 13.61 26.59
CA GLU A 300 28.03 12.23 27.07
C GLU A 300 26.75 12.09 27.91
N SER A 301 26.28 13.18 28.54
CA SER A 301 24.99 13.22 29.23
C SER A 301 23.78 12.93 28.35
N PHE A 302 23.94 12.97 27.01
CA PHE A 302 22.91 12.58 26.05
C PHE A 302 23.03 11.13 25.58
N ASP A 303 23.94 10.31 26.13
CA ASP A 303 24.12 8.91 25.73
C ASP A 303 22.77 8.16 25.66
N LYS A 304 22.53 7.46 24.55
CA LYS A 304 21.30 6.69 24.25
C LYS A 304 20.01 7.51 24.16
N MET A 305 20.02 8.82 24.42
CA MET A 305 18.86 9.68 24.17
C MET A 305 18.68 9.86 22.67
N LEU A 306 17.44 9.94 22.20
CA LEU A 306 17.15 10.25 20.81
C LEU A 306 17.52 11.71 20.55
N LEU A 307 18.42 11.93 19.59
CA LEU A 307 18.72 13.24 19.05
C LEU A 307 18.17 13.34 17.63
N GLN A 308 17.41 14.40 17.37
CA GLN A 308 16.92 14.79 16.05
C GLN A 308 17.71 15.99 15.52
N ALA A 309 18.09 15.93 14.25
CA ALA A 309 18.77 16.99 13.52
C ALA A 309 17.90 17.44 12.34
N ASP A 310 17.38 18.66 12.41
CA ASP A 310 16.55 19.26 11.35
C ASP A 310 17.35 20.31 10.57
N LEU A 311 17.35 20.18 9.24
CA LEU A 311 18.13 21.03 8.35
C LEU A 311 17.23 22.05 7.66
N TYR A 312 17.62 23.31 7.69
CA TYR A 312 16.98 24.43 7.02
C TYR A 312 17.95 25.04 6.03
N ARG A 313 17.52 25.25 4.78
CA ARG A 313 18.39 25.75 3.71
C ARG A 313 18.40 27.27 3.69
N GLN A 314 19.57 27.88 3.48
CA GLN A 314 19.63 29.32 3.18
C GLN A 314 19.11 29.58 1.76
N THR A 315 18.15 30.50 1.63
CA THR A 315 17.63 31.05 0.38
C THR A 315 17.93 32.54 0.30
N ASP A 316 17.55 33.16 -0.81
CA ASP A 316 17.65 34.62 -0.99
C ASP A 316 16.80 35.40 0.03
N SER A 317 15.79 34.76 0.63
CA SER A 317 14.88 35.34 1.61
C SER A 317 15.24 35.01 3.06
N GLY A 318 16.39 34.38 3.33
CA GLY A 318 16.75 33.88 4.67
C GLY A 318 16.73 32.35 4.76
N TRP A 319 16.63 31.81 5.97
CA TRP A 319 16.46 30.37 6.16
C TRP A 319 15.09 29.91 5.66
N SER A 320 15.02 28.71 5.09
CA SER A 320 13.76 28.11 4.66
C SER A 320 12.78 28.02 5.84
N GLN A 321 11.49 28.28 5.59
CA GLN A 321 10.46 28.22 6.63
C GLN A 321 10.27 26.78 7.16
N PHE A 322 10.44 25.79 6.30
CA PHE A 322 10.32 24.38 6.63
C PHE A 322 11.69 23.71 6.57
N ARG A 323 11.85 22.63 7.33
CA ARG A 323 13.03 21.75 7.22
C ARG A 323 13.03 21.05 5.86
N VAL A 324 14.20 20.97 5.25
CA VAL A 324 14.40 20.34 3.94
C VAL A 324 15.02 18.94 4.05
N ALA A 325 15.57 18.61 5.23
CA ALA A 325 15.97 17.27 5.60
C ALA A 325 15.91 17.11 7.12
N THR A 326 15.79 15.86 7.56
CA THR A 326 15.80 15.48 8.97
C THR A 326 16.47 14.12 9.15
N SER A 327 16.91 13.85 10.37
CA SER A 327 17.30 12.51 10.80
C SER A 327 17.29 12.45 12.32
N ASP A 328 16.98 11.28 12.85
CA ASP A 328 17.01 11.02 14.28
C ASP A 328 17.66 9.67 14.58
N ARG A 329 18.37 9.63 15.71
CA ARG A 329 19.03 8.41 16.20
C ARG A 329 19.47 8.59 17.66
N PRO A 330 19.61 7.51 18.44
CA PRO A 330 20.29 7.57 19.72
C PRO A 330 21.72 8.09 19.59
N VAL A 331 22.13 8.97 20.52
CA VAL A 331 23.51 9.44 20.63
C VAL A 331 24.43 8.30 21.09
N PHE A 332 25.62 8.22 20.50
CA PHE A 332 26.69 7.36 20.99
C PHE A 332 27.61 8.16 21.93
N GLY A 333 27.24 8.24 23.20
CA GLY A 333 27.85 9.11 24.19
C GLY A 333 29.30 8.76 24.50
N LYS A 334 29.65 7.46 24.55
CA LYS A 334 31.06 7.03 24.72
C LYS A 334 31.99 7.54 23.60
N GLY A 335 31.47 7.63 22.38
CA GLY A 335 32.19 8.21 21.25
C GLY A 335 32.04 9.72 21.14
N ARG A 336 31.15 10.33 21.95
CA ARG A 336 30.79 11.75 21.92
C ARG A 336 30.37 12.20 20.53
N PHE A 337 29.61 11.37 19.83
CA PHE A 337 29.09 11.71 18.50
C PHE A 337 27.68 11.17 18.26
N TRP A 338 27.05 11.76 17.26
CA TRP A 338 25.83 11.28 16.62
C TRP A 338 26.11 11.16 15.12
N GLN A 339 25.64 10.10 14.47
CA GLN A 339 25.86 9.90 13.04
C GLN A 339 24.73 9.11 12.41
N HIS A 340 24.16 9.63 11.32
CA HIS A 340 23.14 8.92 10.56
C HIS A 340 22.99 9.45 9.13
N SER A 341 22.25 8.71 8.30
CA SER A 341 21.83 9.21 6.99
C SER A 341 20.64 10.16 7.12
N LEU A 342 20.57 11.14 6.23
CA LEU A 342 19.49 12.12 6.17
C LEU A 342 18.32 11.59 5.32
N SER A 343 17.12 11.89 5.78
CA SER A 343 15.91 11.80 4.97
C SER A 343 15.55 13.20 4.49
N LEU A 344 15.34 13.39 3.19
CA LEU A 344 14.86 14.67 2.67
C LEU A 344 13.40 14.81 3.03
N THR A 345 12.96 16.03 3.28
CA THR A 345 11.59 16.34 3.68
C THR A 345 11.07 17.53 2.92
N ALA A 346 9.76 17.55 2.66
CA ALA A 346 9.10 18.67 2.03
C ALA A 346 7.63 18.73 2.43
N PRO A 347 7.01 19.93 2.54
CA PRO A 347 5.56 20.04 2.54
C PRO A 347 4.99 19.36 1.29
N ARG A 348 3.98 18.50 1.45
CA ARG A 348 3.45 17.61 0.39
C ARG A 348 3.12 18.33 -0.91
N ASP A 349 2.51 19.51 -0.81
CA ASP A 349 2.04 20.27 -1.96
C ASP A 349 3.07 21.29 -2.49
N SER A 350 4.31 21.24 -1.99
CA SER A 350 5.37 22.15 -2.42
C SER A 350 6.08 21.66 -3.68
N LYS A 351 6.67 22.59 -4.45
CA LYS A 351 7.57 22.24 -5.56
C LYS A 351 8.72 21.34 -5.09
N TRP A 352 9.22 21.58 -3.88
CA TRP A 352 10.30 20.82 -3.27
C TRP A 352 9.95 19.33 -3.07
N ALA A 353 8.68 18.99 -2.82
CA ALA A 353 8.23 17.60 -2.72
C ALA A 353 8.51 16.77 -3.98
N ASN A 354 8.41 17.38 -5.16
CA ASN A 354 8.76 16.72 -6.41
C ASN A 354 10.28 16.62 -6.59
N GLU A 355 11.04 17.61 -6.15
CA GLU A 355 12.50 17.68 -6.31
C GLU A 355 13.24 16.67 -5.40
N ILE A 356 12.74 16.39 -4.19
CA ILE A 356 13.39 15.44 -3.28
C ILE A 356 13.40 13.99 -3.78
N THR A 357 12.57 13.66 -4.79
CA THR A 357 12.58 12.33 -5.43
C THR A 357 13.91 12.02 -6.11
N ALA A 358 14.69 13.04 -6.48
CA ALA A 358 16.05 12.89 -7.00
C ALA A 358 17.09 12.49 -5.93
N GLN A 359 16.68 12.42 -4.64
CA GLN A 359 17.50 12.00 -3.50
C GLN A 359 18.80 12.82 -3.35
N ARG A 360 18.72 14.12 -3.63
CA ARG A 360 19.87 15.04 -3.56
C ARG A 360 19.50 16.31 -2.81
N LEU A 361 20.41 16.77 -1.94
CA LEU A 361 20.37 18.12 -1.39
C LEU A 361 21.20 19.06 -2.26
N PRO A 362 20.67 20.24 -2.65
CA PRO A 362 21.45 21.26 -3.34
C PRO A 362 22.67 21.68 -2.51
N PRO A 363 23.83 21.94 -3.11
CA PRO A 363 24.94 22.58 -2.41
C PRO A 363 24.53 23.95 -1.82
N GLY A 364 25.17 24.33 -0.71
CA GLY A 364 25.04 25.67 -0.13
C GLY A 364 25.08 25.65 1.40
N ARG A 365 24.62 26.75 1.99
CA ARG A 365 24.57 26.96 3.44
C ARG A 365 23.28 26.43 4.05
N TYR A 366 23.41 25.77 5.19
CA TYR A 366 22.32 25.14 5.94
C TYR A 366 22.46 25.47 7.43
N LEU A 367 21.31 25.64 8.09
CA LEU A 367 21.17 25.70 9.53
C LEU A 367 20.67 24.35 10.04
N ILE A 368 21.42 23.72 10.93
CA ILE A 368 21.05 22.46 11.57
C ILE A 368 20.55 22.80 12.98
N LYS A 369 19.28 22.52 13.27
CA LYS A 369 18.71 22.61 14.62
C LYS A 369 18.71 21.24 15.28
N LEU A 370 19.13 21.19 16.54
CA LEU A 370 19.30 19.94 17.29
C LEU A 370 18.30 19.88 18.45
N TYR A 371 17.62 18.75 18.56
CA TYR A 371 16.64 18.46 19.61
C TYR A 371 16.98 17.14 20.29
N VAL A 372 16.81 17.05 21.61
CA VAL A 372 17.10 15.83 22.37
C VAL A 372 15.92 15.49 23.28
N ASP A 373 15.42 14.25 23.18
CA ASP A 373 14.38 13.74 24.09
C ASP A 373 14.95 13.47 25.49
N ARG A 374 15.17 14.53 26.27
CA ARG A 374 15.72 14.43 27.63
C ARG A 374 14.76 13.77 28.62
N THR A 375 13.48 13.73 28.30
CA THR A 375 12.44 13.24 29.22
C THR A 375 11.97 11.83 28.87
N GLY A 376 12.37 11.28 27.73
CA GLY A 376 11.85 10.02 27.20
C GLY A 376 10.38 10.13 26.77
N LYS A 377 9.92 11.31 26.35
CA LYS A 377 8.51 11.50 25.96
C LYS A 377 8.15 10.70 24.72
N LEU A 378 9.07 10.54 23.77
CA LEU A 378 8.83 9.80 22.53
C LEU A 378 8.73 8.29 22.76
N GLN A 379 9.42 7.76 23.78
CA GLN A 379 9.29 6.35 24.16
C GLN A 379 7.95 6.06 24.86
N ARG A 380 7.45 7.02 25.65
CA ARG A 380 6.15 6.90 26.32
C ARG A 380 4.98 7.12 25.37
N ASP A 381 5.13 8.07 24.46
CA ASP A 381 4.13 8.39 23.44
C ASP A 381 4.84 8.76 22.14
N PHE A 382 4.91 7.79 21.23
CA PHE A 382 5.56 7.95 19.94
C PHE A 382 4.83 8.95 19.02
N THR A 383 3.60 9.33 19.35
CA THR A 383 2.82 10.31 18.56
C THR A 383 3.20 11.76 18.89
N THR A 384 3.93 11.98 19.99
CA THR A 384 4.48 13.29 20.33
C THR A 384 5.64 13.67 19.41
N GLU A 385 5.90 14.97 19.30
CA GLU A 385 7.03 15.51 18.56
C GLU A 385 8.00 16.24 19.49
N LEU A 386 9.28 16.31 19.08
CA LEU A 386 10.23 17.20 19.73
C LEU A 386 9.91 18.65 19.38
N ASP A 387 10.04 19.53 20.36
CA ASP A 387 9.66 20.94 20.25
C ASP A 387 10.75 21.86 20.82
N GLU A 388 10.46 23.16 20.92
CA GLU A 388 11.41 24.17 21.43
C GLU A 388 11.93 23.88 22.85
N LYS A 389 11.22 23.09 23.67
CA LYS A 389 11.70 22.67 25.00
C LYS A 389 12.80 21.60 24.92
N ASP A 390 12.85 20.86 23.82
CA ASP A 390 13.85 19.84 23.55
C ASP A 390 15.05 20.39 22.79
N PHE A 391 14.99 21.65 22.34
CA PHE A 391 16.06 22.30 21.59
C PHE A 391 17.33 22.42 22.43
N VAL A 392 18.45 21.94 21.89
CA VAL A 392 19.75 21.91 22.59
C VAL A 392 20.81 22.76 21.91
N GLY A 393 20.52 23.31 20.72
CA GLY A 393 21.41 24.21 20.01
C GLY A 393 21.29 24.09 18.49
N GLN A 394 22.05 24.92 17.79
CA GLN A 394 22.09 24.93 16.34
C GLN A 394 23.51 25.16 15.82
N VAL A 395 23.79 24.68 14.60
CA VAL A 395 25.07 24.87 13.91
C VAL A 395 24.82 25.16 12.44
N GLU A 396 25.63 26.05 11.86
CA GLU A 396 25.58 26.33 10.43
C GLU A 396 26.68 25.57 9.69
N VAL A 397 26.36 25.12 8.48
CA VAL A 397 27.30 24.38 7.63
C VAL A 397 27.14 24.82 6.17
N ASP A 398 28.26 24.97 5.46
CA ASP A 398 28.27 25.01 3.99
C ASP A 398 28.71 23.64 3.49
N SER A 399 27.87 22.97 2.71
CA SER A 399 28.13 21.62 2.23
C SER A 399 27.67 21.40 0.80
N ARG A 400 28.38 20.51 0.12
CA ARG A 400 27.98 19.96 -1.20
C ARG A 400 27.12 18.70 -1.06
N TRP A 401 26.87 18.24 0.18
CA TRP A 401 26.09 17.06 0.52
C TRP A 401 26.43 15.81 -0.31
N PRO A 402 27.70 15.36 -0.31
CA PRO A 402 28.07 14.16 -1.03
C PRO A 402 27.34 12.93 -0.47
N ALA A 403 26.92 12.05 -1.38
CA ALA A 403 26.35 10.75 -1.02
C ALA A 403 27.45 9.71 -0.76
N GLY A 404 27.17 8.77 0.14
CA GLY A 404 28.02 7.67 0.55
C GLY A 404 28.51 7.79 1.99
N TYR A 405 28.46 6.68 2.73
CA TYR A 405 28.95 6.59 4.12
C TYR A 405 30.38 7.13 4.30
N GLY A 406 31.28 6.85 3.35
CA GLY A 406 32.67 7.34 3.38
C GLY A 406 32.85 8.84 3.08
N LYS A 407 31.78 9.56 2.74
CA LYS A 407 31.78 11.00 2.42
C LYS A 407 30.88 11.76 3.38
N THR A 408 30.94 11.41 4.66
CA THR A 408 30.07 12.01 5.68
C THR A 408 30.37 13.50 5.86
N THR A 409 29.32 14.33 5.89
CA THR A 409 29.44 15.74 6.30
C THR A 409 29.58 15.78 7.82
N VAL A 410 30.65 16.41 8.33
CA VAL A 410 30.96 16.47 9.76
C VAL A 410 30.78 17.90 10.28
N VAL A 411 30.08 18.06 11.40
CA VAL A 411 29.92 19.33 12.13
C VAL A 411 30.24 19.13 13.61
N GLN A 412 30.56 20.22 14.31
CA GLN A 412 30.74 20.19 15.76
C GLN A 412 29.42 20.51 16.45
N PHE A 413 29.15 19.81 17.55
CA PHE A 413 28.03 20.12 18.44
C PHE A 413 28.22 21.53 18.99
N PRO A 414 27.16 22.37 19.00
CA PRO A 414 27.27 23.74 19.48
C PRO A 414 27.68 23.75 20.95
N THR A 415 28.77 24.46 21.25
CA THR A 415 29.09 24.80 22.64
C THR A 415 28.22 25.99 23.01
N THR A 416 27.33 25.82 23.99
CA THR A 416 26.65 26.97 24.61
C THR A 416 27.72 27.91 25.14
N ARG A 417 27.83 29.10 24.54
CA ARG A 417 28.63 30.20 25.09
C ARG A 417 27.92 30.84 26.26
#